data_AF-A0A661CM61-F1
#
_entry.id   AF-A0A661CM61-F1
#
_cell.length_a   1.000
_cell.length_b   1.000
_cell.length_c   1.000
_cell.angle_alpha   90.00
_cell.angle_beta   90.00
_cell.angle_gamma   90.00
#
_symmetry.space_group_name_H-M   'P 1'
#
loop_
_entity.id
_entity.type
_entity.pdbx_description
1 polymer ?
#
loop_
_entity_poly.entity_id
_entity_poly.type
_entity_poly.pdbx_seq_one_letter_code
_entity_poly.pdbx_strand_id
1 'polypeptide(L)' 'MTIKNTVPAQLITSQVKLALQEDVGQQDLTADLIPINTQATATLITRESATLCGKDWFNEVFIQLDPSITVDWHF' A
#
# COMPACT_ATOMS: atom_id res chain seq x y z
N MET A 1 -4.26 15.91 -28.68
CA MET A 1 -5.35 15.50 -27.77
C MET A 1 -4.78 14.42 -26.86
N THR A 2 -4.42 14.76 -25.62
CA THR A 2 -3.86 13.79 -24.67
C THR A 2 -5.01 13.05 -24.02
N ILE A 3 -5.19 11.76 -24.36
CA ILE A 3 -6.13 10.90 -23.66
C ILE A 3 -5.61 10.76 -22.21
N LYS A 4 -6.36 11.24 -21.22
CA LYS A 4 -6.08 10.93 -19.82
C LYS A 4 -6.43 9.46 -19.59
N ASN A 5 -5.43 8.60 -19.65
CA ASN A 5 -5.57 7.18 -19.31
C ASN A 5 -5.40 7.02 -17.80
N THR A 6 -6.47 7.23 -17.06
CA THR A 6 -6.47 7.08 -15.59
C THR A 6 -7.13 5.76 -15.23
N VAL A 7 -6.50 5.00 -14.34
CA VAL A 7 -7.06 3.77 -13.81
C VAL A 7 -8.26 4.12 -12.92
N PRO A 8 -9.42 3.45 -13.06
CA PRO A 8 -10.57 3.73 -12.20
C PRO A 8 -10.26 3.46 -10.73
N ALA A 9 -10.57 4.40 -9.83
CA ALA A 9 -10.31 4.26 -8.39
C ALA A 9 -10.97 3.00 -7.80
N GLN A 10 -12.19 2.68 -8.22
CA GLN A 10 -12.90 1.48 -7.76
C GLN A 10 -12.17 0.19 -8.15
N LEU A 11 -11.48 0.16 -9.30
CA LEU A 11 -10.67 -0.99 -9.69
C LEU A 11 -9.51 -1.17 -8.70
N ILE A 12 -8.80 -0.09 -8.39
CA ILE A 12 -7.68 -0.08 -7.44
C ILE A 12 -8.14 -0.59 -6.06
N THR A 13 -9.20 0.02 -5.50
CA THR A 13 -9.77 -0.39 -4.20
C THR A 13 -10.15 -1.87 -4.20
N SER A 14 -10.77 -2.37 -5.27
CA SER A 14 -11.19 -3.78 -5.35
C SER A 14 -10.01 -4.74 -5.43
N GLN A 15 -8.96 -4.40 -6.17
CA GLN A 15 -7.76 -5.22 -6.31
C GLN A 15 -6.97 -5.26 -5.01
N VAL A 16 -6.80 -4.10 -4.36
CA VAL A 16 -6.15 -4.02 -3.05
C VAL A 16 -6.89 -4.86 -2.02
N LYS A 17 -8.22 -4.74 -1.97
CA LYS A 17 -9.04 -5.54 -1.05
C LYS A 17 -8.85 -7.04 -1.24
N LEU A 18 -8.85 -7.51 -2.49
CA LEU A 18 -8.65 -8.92 -2.80
C LEU A 18 -7.25 -9.39 -2.41
N ALA A 19 -6.21 -8.60 -2.69
CA ALA A 19 -4.83 -8.92 -2.33
C ALA A 19 -4.64 -8.98 -0.81
N LEU A 20 -5.20 -8.02 -0.06
CA LEU A 20 -5.17 -8.04 1.41
C LEU A 20 -5.92 -9.25 1.98
N GLN A 21 -7.06 -9.61 1.40
CA GLN A 21 -7.83 -10.77 1.82
C GLN A 21 -7.09 -12.10 1.54
N GLU A 22 -6.32 -12.18 0.45
CA GLU A 22 -5.51 -13.34 0.11
C GLU A 22 -4.34 -13.54 1.09
N ASP A 23 -3.60 -12.47 1.38
CA ASP A 23 -2.33 -12.53 2.11
C ASP A 23 -2.52 -12.45 3.64
N VAL A 24 -3.35 -11.52 4.11
CA VAL A 24 -3.61 -11.31 5.54
C VAL A 24 -4.82 -12.12 6.01
N GLY A 25 -5.84 -12.26 5.16
CA GLY A 25 -7.07 -12.97 5.49
C GLY A 25 -7.76 -12.36 6.71
N GLN A 26 -7.82 -13.12 7.81
CA GLN A 26 -8.43 -12.66 9.07
C GLN A 26 -7.43 -11.92 9.96
N GLN A 27 -6.16 -12.31 9.96
CA GLN A 27 -5.14 -11.78 10.85
C GLN A 27 -3.72 -12.19 10.41
N ASP A 28 -2.74 -11.32 10.70
CA ASP A 28 -1.32 -11.65 10.62
C ASP A 28 -0.80 -12.12 11.99
N LEU A 29 -0.71 -13.44 12.17
CA LEU A 29 -0.24 -14.07 13.41
C LEU A 29 1.22 -13.75 13.76
N THR A 30 2.04 -13.40 12.78
CA THR A 30 3.45 -13.07 13.04
C THR A 30 3.57 -11.64 13.53
N ALA A 31 2.75 -10.73 13.00
CA ALA A 31 2.65 -9.36 13.48
C ALA A 31 2.15 -9.27 14.94
N ASP A 32 1.33 -10.23 15.41
CA ASP A 32 0.87 -10.31 16.81
C ASP A 32 2.02 -10.47 17.84
N LEU A 33 3.22 -10.85 17.39
CA LEU A 33 4.41 -10.90 18.25
C LEU A 33 4.97 -9.50 18.59
N ILE A 34 4.53 -8.47 17.86
CA ILE A 34 4.94 -7.08 18.07
C ILE A 34 3.96 -6.43 19.07
N PRO A 35 4.45 -5.71 20.10
CA PRO A 35 3.56 -5.01 21.02
C PRO A 35 2.67 -3.98 20.28
N ILE A 36 1.38 -3.95 20.61
CA ILE A 36 0.35 -3.15 19.91
C ILE A 36 0.66 -1.64 19.79
N ASN A 37 1.43 -1.09 20.74
CA ASN A 37 1.77 0.34 20.78
C ASN A 37 3.11 0.66 20.10
N THR A 38 3.71 -0.31 19.40
CA THR A 38 4.99 -0.11 18.71
C THR A 38 4.75 0.72 17.46
N GLN A 39 5.51 1.82 17.34
CA GLN A 39 5.56 2.61 16.12
C GLN A 39 6.89 2.37 15.41
N ALA A 40 6.85 2.33 14.09
CA ALA A 40 8.02 2.15 13.26
C ALA A 40 8.02 3.17 12.11
N THR A 41 9.20 3.45 11.60
CA THR A 41 9.41 4.22 10.38
C THR A 41 10.15 3.33 9.39
N ALA A 42 9.70 3.33 8.13
CA ALA A 42 10.30 2.57 7.05
C ALA A 42 10.62 3.47 5.86
N THR A 43 11.60 3.08 5.05
CA THR A 43 11.96 3.77 3.81
C THR A 43 11.90 2.79 2.65
N LEU A 44 11.11 3.13 1.63
CA LEU A 44 11.06 2.37 0.38
C LEU A 44 12.24 2.77 -0.51
N ILE A 45 13.01 1.79 -0.98
CA ILE A 45 14.17 2.01 -1.84
C ILE A 45 14.04 1.20 -3.13
N THR A 46 14.60 1.71 -4.23
CA THR A 46 14.88 0.91 -5.43
C THR A 46 16.33 0.46 -5.38
N ARG A 47 16.61 -0.79 -5.79
CA ARG A 47 17.98 -1.32 -5.86
C ARG A 47 18.61 -1.12 -7.24
N GLU A 48 17.83 -0.65 -8.20
CA GLU A 48 18.20 -0.39 -9.58
C GLU A 48 17.43 0.86 -10.07
N SER A 49 17.87 1.43 -11.19
CA SER A 49 17.16 2.52 -11.86
C SER A 49 15.79 2.06 -12.33
N ALA A 50 14.73 2.76 -11.94
CA ALA A 50 13.36 2.38 -12.25
C ALA A 50 12.47 3.61 -12.50
N THR A 51 11.40 3.41 -13.27
CA THR A 51 10.29 4.36 -13.38
C THR A 51 9.19 3.93 -12.43
N LEU A 52 8.80 4.81 -11.51
CA LEU A 52 7.74 4.51 -10.56
C LEU A 52 6.35 4.45 -11.25
N CYS A 53 5.63 3.37 -10.99
CA CYS A 53 4.21 3.19 -11.31
C CYS A 53 3.53 2.46 -10.13
N GLY A 54 2.24 2.69 -9.90
CA GLY A 54 1.48 2.00 -8.84
C GLY A 54 1.36 2.75 -7.51
N LYS A 55 1.70 4.05 -7.47
CA LYS A 55 1.57 4.90 -6.28
C LYS A 55 0.18 4.81 -5.62
N ASP A 56 -0.87 4.79 -6.45
CA ASP A 56 -2.25 4.79 -5.98
C ASP A 56 -2.63 3.46 -5.30
N TRP A 57 -2.11 2.32 -5.80
CA TRP A 57 -2.28 1.03 -5.13
C TRP A 57 -1.54 0.98 -3.80
N PHE A 58 -0.29 1.49 -3.77
CA PHE A 58 0.50 1.53 -2.55
C PHE A 58 -0.20 2.34 -1.46
N ASN A 59 -0.70 3.53 -1.80
CA ASN A 59 -1.44 4.35 -0.84
C ASN A 59 -2.73 3.68 -0.38
N GLU A 60 -3.49 3.10 -1.31
CA GLU A 60 -4.76 2.41 -1.00
C GLU A 60 -4.56 1.21 -0.06
N VAL A 61 -3.45 0.47 -0.18
CA VAL A 61 -3.09 -0.62 0.75
C VAL A 61 -3.06 -0.09 2.19
N PHE A 62 -2.32 0.99 2.45
CA PHE A 62 -2.23 1.54 3.80
C PHE A 62 -3.53 2.19 4.27
N ILE A 63 -4.29 2.83 3.38
CA ILE A 63 -5.64 3.35 3.72
C ILE A 63 -6.57 2.24 4.21
N GLN A 64 -6.55 1.06 3.55
CA GLN A 64 -7.40 -0.07 3.94
C GLN A 64 -6.88 -0.82 5.18
N LEU A 65 -5.56 -0.88 5.38
CA LEU A 65 -4.94 -1.55 6.54
C LEU A 65 -5.03 -0.70 7.82
N ASP A 66 -4.52 0.53 7.77
CA ASP A 66 -4.54 1.47 8.88
C ASP A 66 -4.43 2.92 8.34
N PRO A 67 -5.53 3.69 8.34
CA PRO A 67 -5.55 5.04 7.80
C PRO A 67 -4.71 6.05 8.60
N SER A 68 -4.15 5.67 9.76
CA SER A 68 -3.20 6.49 10.51
C SER A 68 -1.78 6.48 9.94
N ILE A 69 -1.46 5.53 9.06
CA ILE A 69 -0.15 5.44 8.42
C ILE A 69 0.05 6.60 7.45
N THR A 70 1.19 7.28 7.58
CA THR A 70 1.58 8.41 6.73
C THR A 70 2.64 7.96 5.73
N VAL A 71 2.50 8.40 4.47
CA VAL A 71 3.42 8.06 3.38
C VAL A 71 3.93 9.34 2.73
N ASP A 72 5.23 9.59 2.90
CA ASP A 72 5.95 10.69 2.27
C ASP A 72 6.71 10.19 1.04
N TRP A 73 6.32 10.68 -0.13
CA TRP A 73 6.88 10.23 -1.40
C TRP A 73 8.08 11.07 -1.83
N HIS A 74 9.22 10.40 -2.07
CA HIS A 74 10.45 10.99 -2.59
C HIS A 74 10.80 10.34 -3.93
N PHE A 75 10.67 11.08 -5.03
CA PHE A 75 11.04 10.66 -6.38
C PHE A 75 11.76 11.78 -7.12
#